data_AF-A0A1G6SSH5-F1
#
_entry.id   AF-A0A1G6SSH5-F1
#
_cell.length_a   1.000
_cell.length_b   1.000
_cell.length_c   1.000
_cell.angle_alpha   90.00
_cell.angle_beta   90.00
_cell.angle_gamma   90.00
#
_symmetry.space_group_name_H-M   'P 1'
#
loop_
_entity.id
_entity.type
_entity.pdbx_description
1 polymer ?
#
loop_
_entity_poly.entity_id
_entity_poly.type
_entity_poly.pdbx_seq_one_letter_code
_entity_poly.pdbx_strand_id
1 'polypeptide(L)'
;MAGLDGTFRGSCVVCSTGTDTGIGWRGPREWAIAGLRVVGVPEAAAKNLVTEPPGVTPDSTAGEVTVMVRLCTPCADKSDTGMKPGLVPNVPLYSPLR
;
A
#
# COMPACT_ATOMS: atom_id res chain seq x y z
N MET A 1 -2.64 8.48 18.50
CA MET A 1 -1.44 7.83 17.91
C MET A 1 -1.91 6.77 16.93
N ALA A 2 -1.26 6.67 15.77
CA ALA A 2 -1.52 5.61 14.80
C ALA A 2 -1.38 4.23 15.46
N GLY A 3 -2.35 3.34 15.28
CA GLY A 3 -2.27 1.96 15.74
C GLY A 3 -2.64 1.65 17.20
N LEU A 4 -3.01 2.63 18.04
CA LEU A 4 -3.47 2.34 19.42
C LEU A 4 -4.85 1.67 19.49
N ASP A 5 -5.66 1.77 18.44
CA ASP A 5 -6.97 1.12 18.31
C ASP A 5 -6.89 -0.26 17.62
N GLY A 6 -5.67 -0.76 17.36
CA GLY A 6 -5.43 -2.00 16.65
C GLY A 6 -5.70 -1.95 15.14
N THR A 7 -6.10 -0.79 14.60
CA THR A 7 -6.41 -0.64 13.16
C THR A 7 -5.20 -0.24 12.33
N PHE A 8 -4.05 0.08 12.95
CA PHE A 8 -2.81 0.53 12.29
C PHE A 8 -3.02 1.69 11.29
N ARG A 9 -4.12 2.44 11.43
CA ARG A 9 -4.39 3.64 10.63
C ARG A 9 -3.29 4.66 10.83
N GLY A 10 -2.72 5.16 9.73
CA GLY A 10 -1.63 6.13 9.77
C GLY A 10 -0.24 5.52 10.00
N SER A 11 -0.09 4.20 9.98
CA SER A 11 1.20 3.52 10.13
C SER A 11 1.78 3.08 8.79
N CYS A 12 3.09 2.88 8.71
CA CYS A 12 3.77 2.26 7.57
C CYS A 12 3.33 0.81 7.40
N VAL A 13 3.03 0.38 6.16
CA VAL A 13 2.58 -0.98 5.85
C VAL A 13 3.63 -2.06 6.13
N VAL A 14 4.91 -1.68 6.22
CA VAL A 14 6.04 -2.61 6.40
C VAL A 14 6.45 -2.75 7.86
N CYS A 15 6.61 -1.63 8.57
CA CYS A 15 7.14 -1.62 9.95
C CYS A 15 6.11 -1.22 11.01
N SER A 16 4.85 -0.97 10.62
CA SER A 16 3.74 -0.59 11.50
C SER A 16 3.95 0.68 12.34
N THR A 17 5.03 1.43 12.09
CA THR A 17 5.33 2.71 12.76
C THR A 17 4.49 3.82 12.14
N GLY A 18 3.98 4.76 12.96
CA GLY A 18 3.26 5.94 12.45
C GLY A 18 4.06 6.70 11.39
N THR A 19 3.42 7.07 10.28
CA THR A 19 4.05 7.79 9.17
C THR A 19 3.04 8.67 8.43
N ASP A 20 3.43 9.86 8.02
CA ASP A 20 2.65 10.78 7.19
C ASP A 20 2.94 10.63 5.69
N THR A 21 3.97 9.86 5.34
CA THR A 21 4.39 9.56 3.97
C THR A 21 3.78 8.29 3.39
N GLY A 22 3.84 8.16 2.06
CA GLY A 22 3.36 6.98 1.34
C GLY A 22 3.60 7.07 -0.15
N ILE A 23 3.13 6.04 -0.85
CA ILE A 23 3.34 5.87 -2.28
C ILE A 23 2.05 5.39 -2.93
N GLY A 24 1.84 5.83 -4.16
CA GLY A 24 0.76 5.40 -5.02
C GLY A 24 1.30 4.70 -6.25
N TRP A 25 0.66 3.59 -6.64
CA TRP A 25 0.84 2.96 -7.94
C TRP A 25 -0.42 3.10 -8.76
N ARG A 26 -0.26 3.39 -10.04
CA ARG A 26 -1.33 3.35 -11.04
C ARG A 26 -0.87 2.45 -12.17
N GLY A 27 -1.69 1.45 -12.51
CA GLY A 27 -1.36 0.52 -13.59
C GLY A 27 -2.09 -0.81 -13.44
N PRO A 28 -1.68 -1.87 -14.16
CA PRO A 28 -2.30 -3.18 -14.02
C PRO A 28 -2.11 -3.72 -12.61
N ARG A 29 -3.09 -4.48 -12.13
CA ARG A 29 -3.12 -5.06 -10.76
C ARG A 29 -1.83 -5.77 -10.38
N GLU A 30 -1.28 -6.53 -11.33
CA GLU A 30 -0.01 -7.26 -11.20
C GLU A 30 1.16 -6.36 -10.80
N TRP A 31 1.22 -5.15 -11.37
CA TRP A 31 2.28 -4.19 -11.11
C TRP A 31 2.15 -3.56 -9.72
N ALA A 32 0.91 -3.33 -9.26
CA ALA A 32 0.69 -2.86 -7.89
C ALA A 32 1.09 -3.93 -6.86
N ILE A 33 0.75 -5.21 -7.10
CA ILE A 33 1.18 -6.31 -6.24
C ILE A 33 2.70 -6.45 -6.27
N ALA A 34 3.33 -6.39 -7.45
CA ALA A 34 4.78 -6.44 -7.57
C ALA A 34 5.44 -5.28 -6.81
N GLY A 35 4.95 -4.05 -6.96
CA GLY A 35 5.45 -2.87 -6.25
C GLY A 35 5.39 -3.04 -4.72
N LEU A 36 4.26 -3.55 -4.21
CA LEU A 36 4.09 -3.86 -2.78
C LEU A 36 5.07 -4.95 -2.31
N ARG A 37 5.28 -6.00 -3.11
CA ARG A 37 6.23 -7.07 -2.78
C ARG A 37 7.67 -6.56 -2.71
N VAL A 38 8.06 -5.65 -3.62
CA VAL A 38 9.42 -5.11 -3.63
C VAL A 38 9.70 -4.25 -2.39
N VAL A 39 8.70 -3.53 -1.88
CA VAL A 39 8.85 -2.77 -0.61
C VAL A 39 8.72 -3.65 0.65
N GLY A 40 8.61 -4.97 0.49
CA GLY A 40 8.62 -5.94 1.59
C GLY A 40 7.25 -6.36 2.11
N VAL A 41 6.15 -6.02 1.42
CA VAL A 41 4.81 -6.49 1.79
C VAL A 41 4.61 -7.93 1.31
N PRO A 42 4.22 -8.87 2.19
CA PRO A 42 3.92 -10.25 1.78
C PRO A 42 2.82 -10.29 0.71
N GLU A 43 2.93 -11.20 -0.26
CA GLU A 43 1.99 -11.25 -1.40
C GLU A 43 0.52 -11.37 -0.97
N ALA A 44 0.24 -12.20 0.05
CA ALA A 44 -1.11 -12.35 0.59
C ALA A 44 -1.67 -11.02 1.13
N ALA A 45 -0.84 -10.22 1.80
CA ALA A 45 -1.22 -8.90 2.29
C ALA A 45 -1.35 -7.90 1.14
N ALA A 46 -0.44 -7.96 0.14
CA ALA A 46 -0.47 -7.10 -1.03
C ALA A 46 -1.79 -7.26 -1.81
N LYS A 47 -2.24 -8.50 -2.02
CA LYS A 47 -3.52 -8.80 -2.69
C LYS A 47 -4.73 -8.16 -2.01
N ASN A 48 -4.70 -8.01 -0.69
CA ASN A 48 -5.79 -7.40 0.08
C ASN A 48 -5.69 -5.86 0.17
N LEU A 49 -4.50 -5.30 -0.08
CA LEU A 49 -4.26 -3.85 -0.11
C LEU A 49 -4.63 -3.22 -1.45
N VAL A 50 -4.61 -4.02 -2.52
CA VAL A 50 -5.01 -3.60 -3.85
C VAL A 50 -6.54 -3.64 -3.93
N THR A 51 -7.17 -2.51 -3.66
CA THR A 51 -8.62 -2.32 -3.88
C THR A 51 -8.89 -1.91 -5.32
N GLU A 52 -9.73 -2.67 -6.01
CA GLU A 52 -10.18 -2.35 -7.35
C GLU A 52 -11.28 -1.27 -7.30
N PRO A 53 -11.29 -0.30 -8.22
CA PRO A 53 -12.41 0.62 -8.31
C PRO A 53 -13.70 -0.13 -8.66
N PRO A 54 -14.87 0.35 -8.22
CA PRO A 54 -16.13 -0.32 -8.46
C PRO A 54 -16.35 -0.56 -9.96
N GLY A 55 -16.62 -1.82 -10.33
CA GLY A 55 -16.82 -2.26 -11.73
C GLY A 55 -15.61 -2.91 -12.40
N VAL A 56 -14.45 -2.95 -11.73
CA VAL A 56 -13.28 -3.73 -12.17
C VAL A 56 -13.29 -5.07 -11.43
N THR A 57 -13.23 -6.18 -12.17
CA THR A 57 -13.14 -7.53 -11.60
C THR A 57 -11.67 -7.97 -11.45
N PRO A 58 -11.36 -8.94 -10.57
CA PRO A 58 -10.00 -9.46 -10.41
C PRO A 58 -9.33 -9.98 -11.68
N ASP A 59 -10.16 -10.37 -12.67
CA ASP A 59 -9.79 -10.86 -14.01
C ASP A 59 -9.86 -9.77 -15.10
N SER A 60 -10.22 -8.54 -14.74
CA SER A 60 -10.25 -7.39 -15.63
C SER A 60 -8.82 -6.94 -15.94
N THR A 61 -8.20 -7.62 -16.90
CA THR A 61 -6.93 -7.25 -17.54
C THR A 61 -6.94 -5.85 -18.18
N ALA A 62 -8.10 -5.20 -18.27
CA ALA A 62 -8.29 -3.88 -18.91
C ALA A 62 -8.42 -2.70 -17.93
N GLY A 63 -8.47 -2.92 -16.61
CA GLY A 63 -8.68 -1.86 -15.63
C GLY A 63 -7.37 -1.42 -14.97
N GLU A 64 -6.96 -0.17 -15.15
CA GLU A 64 -5.91 0.41 -14.31
C GLU A 64 -6.42 0.51 -12.86
N VAL A 65 -5.70 -0.09 -11.92
CA VAL A 65 -5.95 0.08 -10.49
C VAL A 65 -5.09 1.22 -9.95
N THR A 66 -5.61 1.95 -8.98
CA THR A 66 -4.82 2.90 -8.19
C THR A 66 -4.72 2.39 -6.77
N VAL A 67 -3.50 2.19 -6.29
CA VAL A 67 -3.22 1.63 -4.96
C VAL A 67 -2.36 2.62 -4.23
N MET A 68 -2.86 3.12 -3.10
CA MET A 68 -2.10 4.00 -2.22
C MET A 68 -1.85 3.30 -0.90
N VAL A 69 -0.60 3.24 -0.47
CA VAL A 69 -0.24 2.73 0.85
C VAL A 69 0.67 3.71 1.56
N ARG A 70 0.64 3.69 2.89
CA ARG A 70 1.67 4.40 3.65
C ARG A 70 2.94 3.58 3.72
N LEU A 71 4.03 4.27 3.47
CA LEU A 71 5.38 3.72 3.44
C LEU A 71 6.31 4.81 3.96
N CYS A 72 7.03 4.53 5.04
CA CYS A 72 8.01 5.46 5.56
C CYS A 72 9.27 5.46 4.66
N THR A 73 9.93 6.60 4.56
CA THR A 73 11.17 6.76 3.77
C THR A 73 12.21 5.68 4.07
N PRO A 74 12.50 5.32 5.35
CA PRO A 74 13.46 4.26 5.64
C PRO A 74 13.07 2.87 5.10
N CYS A 75 11.78 2.56 5.00
CA CYS A 75 11.32 1.30 4.40
C CYS A 75 11.34 1.36 2.87
N ALA A 76 11.11 2.53 2.28
CA ALA A 76 11.24 2.73 0.84
C ALA A 76 12.70 2.61 0.39
N ASP A 77 13.64 3.24 1.11
CA ASP A 77 15.07 3.20 0.78
C ASP A 77 15.64 1.77 0.79
N LYS A 78 15.15 0.92 1.71
CA LYS A 78 15.54 -0.50 1.79
C LYS A 78 15.13 -1.35 0.58
N SER A 79 14.16 -0.88 -0.20
CA SER A 79 13.68 -1.61 -1.37
C SER A 79 14.58 -1.47 -2.59
N ASP A 80 15.55 -0.53 -2.57
CA ASP A 80 16.47 -0.20 -3.67
C ASP A 80 15.80 0.05 -5.04
N THR A 81 14.53 0.45 -5.00
CA THR A 81 13.72 0.72 -6.20
C THR A 81 13.86 2.14 -6.73
N GLY A 82 14.50 3.02 -5.96
CA GLY A 82 14.45 4.46 -6.19
C GLY A 82 13.06 5.07 -5.94
N MET A 83 12.11 4.33 -5.36
CA MET A 83 10.80 4.84 -4.97
C MET A 83 10.95 5.93 -3.91
N LYS A 84 10.38 7.11 -4.17
CA LYS A 84 10.38 8.24 -3.24
C LYS A 84 8.98 8.43 -2.66
N PRO A 85 8.74 8.06 -1.39
CA PRO A 85 7.47 8.35 -0.75
C PRO A 85 7.20 9.85 -0.74
N GLY A 86 5.97 10.24 -1.03
CA GLY A 86 5.48 11.60 -0.90
C GLY A 86 4.68 11.78 0.39
N LEU A 87 4.38 13.03 0.76
CA LEU A 87 3.40 13.32 1.81
C LEU A 87 2.01 12.86 1.34
N VAL A 88 1.34 12.05 2.16
CA VAL A 88 -0.02 11.61 1.88
C VAL A 88 -0.87 11.76 3.14
N PRO A 89 -1.58 12.89 3.30
CA PRO A 89 -2.60 12.99 4.34
C PRO A 89 -3.74 12.03 3.98
N ASN A 90 -4.26 11.32 4.99
CA ASN A 90 -5.49 10.52 4.87
C ASN A 90 -5.45 9.29 3.94
N VAL A 91 -4.30 8.68 3.64
CA VAL A 91 -4.29 7.30 3.12
C VAL A 91 -4.65 6.35 4.27
N PRO A 92 -5.83 5.71 4.26
CA PRO A 92 -6.16 4.70 5.25
C PRO A 92 -5.32 3.45 4.96
N LEU A 93 -4.73 2.86 5.99
CA LEU A 93 -4.24 1.49 5.91
C LEU A 93 -5.21 0.56 6.63
N TYR A 94 -5.48 -0.54 5.94
CA TYR A 94 -5.98 -1.84 6.38
C TYR A 94 -6.81 -1.85 7.67
N SER A 95 -8.12 -2.08 7.54
CA SER A 95 -8.85 -2.82 8.57
C SER A 95 -8.69 -4.29 8.21
N PRO A 96 -7.95 -5.11 8.99
CA PRO A 96 -8.18 -6.54 8.90
C PRO A 96 -9.66 -6.73 9.25
N LEU A 97 -10.45 -7.22 8.28
CA LEU A 97 -11.83 -7.60 8.53
C LEU A 97 -11.83 -8.65 9.65
N ARG A 98 -12.78 -8.48 10.58
CA ARG A 98 -13.21 -9.49 11.54
C ARG A 98 -13.62 -10.78 10.85
#